data_AF-A0A352PPQ2-F1
#
_entry.id   AF-A0A352PPQ2-F1
#
_cell.length_a   1.000
_cell.length_b   1.000
_cell.length_c   1.000
_cell.angle_alpha   90.00
_cell.angle_beta   90.00
_cell.angle_gamma   90.00
#
_symmetry.space_group_name_H-M   'P 1'
#
loop_
_entity.id
_entity.type
_entity.pdbx_description
1 polymer ?
#
loop_
_entity_poly.entity_id
_entity_poly.type
_entity_poly.pdbx_seq_one_letter_code
_entity_poly.pdbx_strand_id
1 'polypeptide(L)'
;MIYDPADNMFYVNFEGLQVLSMKDIEDIRVQAEAILGPLGRKVNAIVNYDNFFILPDLADAYVDMVKALVSRFYENVTRYTTSAFLRMKIGEGLKVRGVAPYIHESREEARKGLTGRR
;
A
#
# COMPACT_ATOMS: atom_id res chain seq x y z
N MET A 1 6.64 -4.80 -7.81
CA MET A 1 6.49 -3.34 -7.60
C MET A 1 7.16 -2.63 -8.75
N ILE A 2 6.54 -1.60 -9.32
CA ILE A 2 7.09 -0.88 -10.49
C ILE A 2 6.84 0.62 -10.31
N TYR A 3 7.85 1.45 -10.57
CA TYR A 3 7.72 2.90 -10.64
C TYR A 3 7.64 3.34 -12.10
N ASP A 4 6.64 4.16 -12.41
CA ASP A 4 6.46 4.83 -13.70
C ASP A 4 6.82 6.31 -13.56
N PRO A 5 7.92 6.77 -14.19
CA PRO A 5 8.36 8.16 -14.11
C PRO A 5 7.46 9.12 -14.91
N ALA A 6 6.71 8.66 -15.90
CA ALA A 6 5.89 9.54 -16.74
C ALA A 6 4.78 10.24 -15.93
N ASP A 7 4.16 9.48 -15.03
CA ASP A 7 3.06 9.95 -14.18
C ASP A 7 3.45 10.10 -12.69
N ASN A 8 4.73 9.93 -12.36
CA ASN A 8 5.23 9.86 -10.98
C ASN A 8 4.44 8.86 -10.11
N MET A 9 4.20 7.67 -10.66
CA MET A 9 3.29 6.68 -10.10
C MET A 9 4.01 5.38 -9.70
N PHE A 10 3.77 4.90 -8.49
CA PHE A 10 4.29 3.65 -7.98
C PHE A 10 3.19 2.60 -7.89
N TYR A 11 3.30 1.56 -8.70
CA TYR A 11 2.36 0.45 -8.75
C TYR A 11 2.86 -0.72 -7.92
N VAL A 12 2.05 -1.12 -6.95
CA VAL A 12 2.31 -2.26 -6.07
C VAL A 12 1.21 -3.29 -6.29
N ASN A 13 1.55 -4.46 -6.82
CA ASN A 13 0.62 -5.58 -6.91
C ASN A 13 0.94 -6.60 -5.82
N PHE A 14 0.11 -6.66 -4.77
CA PHE A 14 0.19 -7.70 -3.73
C PHE A 14 -0.90 -8.75 -3.88
N GLU A 15 -1.41 -8.92 -5.11
CA GLU A 15 -2.40 -9.93 -5.37
C GLU A 15 -1.89 -11.32 -5.00
N GLY A 16 -2.62 -12.04 -4.14
CA GLY A 16 -2.27 -13.37 -3.65
C GLY A 16 -1.06 -13.43 -2.70
N LEU A 17 -0.48 -12.29 -2.32
CA LEU A 17 0.66 -12.26 -1.40
C LEU A 17 0.24 -12.70 0.00
N GLN A 18 1.04 -13.55 0.62
CA GLN A 18 0.87 -13.99 2.00
C GLN A 18 2.03 -13.49 2.86
N VAL A 19 1.72 -12.77 3.93
CA VAL A 19 2.67 -12.30 4.93
C VAL A 19 2.56 -13.20 6.15
N LEU A 20 3.49 -14.14 6.26
CA LEU A 20 3.50 -15.22 7.26
C LEU A 20 4.65 -15.08 8.26
N SER A 21 5.56 -14.13 8.05
CA SER A 21 6.70 -13.87 8.91
C SER A 21 7.10 -12.39 8.92
N MET A 22 7.88 -12.00 9.94
CA MET A 22 8.54 -10.69 9.97
C MET A 22 9.49 -10.48 8.78
N LYS A 23 10.05 -11.57 8.24
CA LYS A 23 10.91 -11.50 7.06
C LYS A 23 10.14 -11.03 5.82
N ASP A 24 8.90 -11.48 5.64
CA ASP A 24 8.07 -11.06 4.50
C ASP A 24 7.80 -9.55 4.53
N ILE A 25 7.57 -8.99 5.73
CA ILE A 25 7.41 -7.54 5.94
C ILE A 25 8.69 -6.79 5.57
N GLU A 26 9.84 -7.32 6.01
CA GLU A 26 11.14 -6.71 5.74
C GLU A 26 11.50 -6.77 4.26
N ASP A 27 11.21 -7.89 3.58
CA ASP A 27 11.43 -8.04 2.15
C ASP A 27 10.59 -7.03 1.34
N ILE A 28 9.34 -6.79 1.76
CA ILE A 28 8.48 -5.73 1.19
C ILE A 28 9.11 -4.35 1.38
N ARG A 29 9.60 -4.05 2.60
CA ARG A 29 10.23 -2.77 2.93
C ARG A 29 11.47 -2.52 2.07
N VAL A 30 12.37 -3.50 2.01
CA VAL A 30 13.62 -3.42 1.26
C VAL A 30 13.36 -3.21 -0.23
N GLN A 31 12.41 -3.96 -0.82
CA GLN A 31 12.06 -3.78 -2.23
C GLN A 31 11.48 -2.39 -2.53
N ALA A 32 10.59 -1.89 -1.67
CA ALA A 32 10.03 -0.55 -1.84
C ALA A 32 11.11 0.53 -1.73
N GLU A 33 12.00 0.44 -0.73
CA GLU A 33 13.10 1.39 -0.55
C GLU A 33 14.13 1.35 -1.67
N ALA A 34 14.44 0.18 -2.21
CA ALA A 34 15.36 0.05 -3.34
C ALA A 34 14.84 0.78 -4.60
N ILE A 35 13.52 0.77 -4.82
CA ILE A 35 12.90 1.45 -5.95
C ILE A 35 12.76 2.95 -5.70
N LEU A 36 12.32 3.34 -4.50
CA LEU A 36 11.91 4.72 -4.21
C LEU A 36 13.04 5.58 -3.63
N GLY A 37 13.98 4.98 -2.92
CA GLY A 37 15.12 5.66 -2.29
C GLY A 37 15.92 6.55 -3.25
N PRO A 38 16.30 6.05 -4.45
CA PRO A 38 17.05 6.84 -5.41
C PRO A 38 16.29 8.04 -6.02
N LEU A 39 14.96 8.13 -5.87
CA LEU A 39 14.16 9.13 -6.57
C LEU A 39 14.28 10.54 -5.98
N GLY A 40 14.68 10.65 -4.70
CA GLY A 40 14.85 11.93 -4.00
C GLY A 40 13.57 12.77 -3.86
N ARG A 41 12.40 12.20 -4.15
CA ARG A 41 11.08 12.85 -4.09
C ARG A 41 10.00 11.87 -3.69
N LYS A 42 8.85 12.40 -3.26
CA LYS A 42 7.64 11.62 -3.00
C LYS A 42 6.91 11.28 -4.31
N VAL A 43 6.23 10.13 -4.30
CA VAL A 43 5.48 9.58 -5.45
C VAL A 43 4.02 9.32 -5.09
N ASN A 44 3.15 9.27 -6.10
CA ASN A 44 1.80 8.74 -5.89
C ASN A 44 1.87 7.21 -5.93
N ALA A 45 1.06 6.51 -5.14
CA ALA A 45 1.07 5.06 -5.07
C ALA A 45 -0.32 4.45 -5.30
N ILE A 46 -0.36 3.33 -6.04
CA ILE A 46 -1.54 2.48 -6.19
C ILE A 46 -1.18 1.07 -5.73
N VAL A 47 -1.91 0.55 -4.74
CA VAL A 47 -1.66 -0.78 -4.16
C VAL A 47 -2.86 -1.70 -4.37
N ASN A 48 -2.62 -2.84 -5.01
CA ASN A 48 -3.57 -3.95 -5.11
C ASN A 48 -3.42 -4.91 -3.93
N TYR A 49 -4.51 -5.20 -3.21
CA TYR A 49 -4.57 -6.16 -2.10
C TYR A 49 -5.47 -7.37 -2.38
N ASP A 50 -5.81 -7.66 -3.64
CA ASP A 50 -6.63 -8.82 -3.98
C ASP A 50 -6.07 -10.14 -3.46
N ASN A 51 -6.88 -10.96 -2.79
CA ASN A 51 -6.43 -12.22 -2.19
C ASN A 51 -5.20 -12.09 -1.26
N PHE A 52 -4.91 -10.89 -0.75
CA PHE A 52 -3.81 -10.67 0.20
C PHE A 52 -4.16 -11.25 1.56
N PHE A 53 -3.18 -11.88 2.19
CA PHE A 53 -3.31 -12.44 3.53
C PHE A 53 -2.14 -12.02 4.41
N ILE A 54 -2.43 -11.75 5.67
CA ILE A 54 -1.43 -11.50 6.71
C ILE A 54 -1.85 -12.18 8.01
N LEU A 55 -0.90 -12.80 8.70
CA LEU A 55 -1.16 -13.34 10.03
C LEU A 55 -1.57 -12.21 10.99
N PRO A 56 -2.60 -12.42 11.86
CA PRO A 56 -3.08 -11.38 12.76
C PRO A 56 -1.98 -10.73 13.60
N ASP A 57 -1.07 -11.53 14.15
CA ASP A 57 0.02 -11.09 15.03
C ASP A 57 1.08 -10.23 14.30
N LEU A 58 1.08 -10.25 12.95
CA LEU A 58 1.98 -9.47 12.11
C LEU A 58 1.35 -8.18 11.58
N ALA A 59 0.04 -7.99 11.75
CA ALA A 59 -0.69 -6.84 11.22
C ALA A 59 -0.13 -5.52 11.75
N ASP A 60 0.27 -5.50 13.02
CA ASP A 60 0.78 -4.31 13.68
C ASP A 60 2.13 -3.88 13.11
N ALA A 61 3.08 -4.81 13.04
CA ALA A 61 4.38 -4.59 12.42
C ALA A 61 4.26 -4.18 10.94
N TYR A 62 3.32 -4.79 10.20
CA TYR A 62 3.10 -4.45 8.81
C TYR A 62 2.57 -3.02 8.65
N VAL A 63 1.62 -2.60 9.48
CA VAL A 63 1.10 -1.22 9.40
C VAL A 63 2.17 -0.20 9.80
N ASP A 64 3.00 -0.48 10.80
CA ASP A 64 4.09 0.42 11.17
C ASP A 64 5.11 0.57 10.03
N MET A 65 5.47 -0.52 9.37
CA MET A 65 6.31 -0.50 8.16
C MET A 65 5.66 0.33 7.03
N VAL A 66 4.36 0.11 6.74
CA VAL A 66 3.63 0.88 5.73
C VAL A 66 3.58 2.36 6.10
N LYS A 67 3.40 2.71 7.38
CA LYS A 67 3.38 4.09 7.85
C LYS A 67 4.72 4.78 7.63
N ALA A 68 5.84 4.09 7.84
CA ALA A 68 7.18 4.58 7.53
C ALA A 68 7.37 4.83 6.03
N LEU A 69 6.91 3.90 5.18
CA LEU A 69 6.97 4.08 3.72
C LEU A 69 6.11 5.25 3.24
N VAL A 70 4.88 5.38 3.75
CA VAL A 70 3.97 6.48 3.42
C VAL A 70 4.60 7.82 3.79
N SER A 71 5.11 7.94 5.02
CA SER A 71 5.70 9.18 5.52
C SER A 71 6.90 9.64 4.68
N ARG A 72 7.76 8.69 4.30
CA ARG A 72 9.02 8.97 3.59
C ARG A 72 8.84 9.12 2.07
N PHE A 73 8.05 8.26 1.44
CA PHE A 73 8.05 8.12 -0.01
C PHE A 73 6.73 8.46 -0.70
N TYR A 74 5.59 8.49 -0.01
CA TYR A 74 4.31 8.71 -0.66
C TYR A 74 3.79 10.13 -0.48
N GLU A 75 3.38 10.73 -1.59
CA GLU A 75 2.62 11.98 -1.63
C GLU A 75 1.15 11.64 -1.42
N ASN A 76 0.61 10.76 -2.27
CA ASN A 76 -0.72 10.18 -2.12
C ASN A 76 -0.65 8.67 -2.30
N VAL A 77 -1.60 7.96 -1.70
CA VAL A 77 -1.73 6.51 -1.88
C VAL A 77 -3.19 6.13 -1.97
N THR A 78 -3.48 5.31 -2.97
CA THR A 78 -4.78 4.66 -3.12
C THR A 78 -4.61 3.14 -3.10
N ARG A 79 -5.56 2.47 -2.46
CA ARG A 79 -5.55 1.02 -2.29
C ARG A 79 -6.83 0.45 -2.87
N TYR A 80 -6.79 -0.78 -3.37
CA TYR A 80 -8.01 -1.49 -3.75
C TYR A 80 -7.94 -2.97 -3.41
N THR A 81 -9.11 -3.55 -3.18
CA THR A 81 -9.32 -5.01 -3.18
C THR A 81 -10.80 -5.32 -3.41
N THR A 82 -11.04 -6.41 -4.13
CA THR A 82 -12.33 -7.08 -4.35
C THR A 82 -12.82 -7.84 -3.12
N SER A 83 -11.95 -8.16 -2.15
CA SER A 83 -12.33 -8.86 -0.91
C SER A 83 -12.99 -7.91 0.10
N ALA A 84 -14.31 -8.02 0.24
CA ALA A 84 -15.08 -7.22 1.21
C ALA A 84 -14.61 -7.40 2.66
N PHE A 85 -14.23 -8.62 3.05
CA PHE A 85 -13.70 -8.91 4.39
C PHE A 85 -12.35 -8.23 4.64
N LEU A 86 -11.45 -8.26 3.65
CA LEU A 86 -10.15 -7.64 3.77
C LEU A 86 -10.26 -6.10 3.78
N ARG A 87 -11.19 -5.53 3.00
CA ARG A 87 -11.52 -4.10 3.06
C ARG A 87 -11.89 -3.67 4.48
N MET A 88 -12.69 -4.46 5.19
CA MET A 88 -13.07 -4.15 6.58
C MET A 88 -11.87 -4.22 7.53
N LYS A 89 -11.14 -5.34 7.56
CA LYS A 89 -10.00 -5.54 8.49
C LYS A 89 -8.85 -4.56 8.27
N ILE A 90 -8.40 -4.40 7.02
CA ILE A 90 -7.29 -3.47 6.71
C ILE A 90 -7.78 -2.04 6.85
N GLY A 91 -9.01 -1.74 6.40
CA GLY A 91 -9.60 -0.42 6.54
C GLY A 91 -9.65 0.04 8.00
N GLU A 92 -10.04 -0.84 8.93
CA GLU A 92 -10.03 -0.56 10.37
C GLU A 92 -8.60 -0.41 10.93
N GLY A 93 -7.69 -1.33 10.62
CA GLY A 93 -6.29 -1.27 11.09
C GLY A 93 -5.54 -0.02 10.62
N LEU A 94 -5.78 0.42 9.37
CA LEU A 94 -5.20 1.65 8.84
C LEU A 94 -5.83 2.92 9.45
N LYS A 95 -7.15 2.93 9.68
CA LYS A 95 -7.86 4.04 10.37
C LYS A 95 -7.30 4.25 11.78
N VAL A 96 -7.18 3.17 12.55
CA VAL A 96 -6.71 3.23 13.94
C VAL A 96 -5.31 3.85 14.05
N ARG A 97 -4.45 3.67 13.04
CA ARG A 97 -3.07 4.16 13.04
C ARG A 97 -2.85 5.46 12.27
N GLY A 98 -3.92 6.09 11.78
CA GLY A 98 -3.89 7.39 11.09
C GLY A 98 -3.37 7.33 9.66
N VAL A 99 -3.42 6.17 9.00
CA VAL A 99 -3.05 6.01 7.59
C VAL A 99 -4.31 6.15 6.73
N ALA A 100 -4.21 6.86 5.59
CA ALA A 100 -5.34 7.08 4.68
C ALA A 100 -6.06 5.75 4.36
N PRO A 101 -7.31 5.57 4.83
CA PRO A 101 -7.92 4.25 4.95
C PRO A 101 -8.72 3.82 3.72
N TYR A 102 -8.77 4.67 2.68
CA TYR A 102 -9.64 4.45 1.54
C TYR A 102 -9.13 3.29 0.69
N ILE A 103 -9.81 2.15 0.82
CA ILE A 103 -9.62 0.96 -0.01
C ILE A 103 -10.84 0.87 -0.94
N HIS A 104 -10.59 1.05 -2.24
CA HIS A 104 -11.61 0.98 -3.28
C HIS A 104 -11.92 -0.47 -3.66
N GLU A 105 -13.04 -0.68 -4.34
CA GLU A 105 -13.43 -2.00 -4.82
C GLU A 105 -12.74 -2.36 -6.13
N SER A 106 -12.31 -1.36 -6.92
CA SER A 106 -11.65 -1.58 -8.21
C SER A 106 -10.45 -0.68 -8.46
N ARG A 107 -9.56 -1.12 -9.37
CA ARG A 107 -8.40 -0.36 -9.86
C ARG A 107 -8.80 0.96 -10.52
N GLU A 108 -9.93 0.99 -11.24
CA GLU A 108 -10.40 2.19 -11.93
C GLU A 108 -10.84 3.28 -10.94
N GLU A 109 -11.55 2.90 -9.88
CA GLU A 109 -11.89 3.80 -8.79
C GLU A 109 -10.64 4.29 -8.06
N ALA A 110 -9.66 3.41 -7.85
CA ALA A 110 -8.41 3.77 -7.20
C ALA A 110 -7.64 4.84 -7.99
N ARG A 111 -7.65 4.75 -9.33
CA ARG A 111 -7.07 5.78 -10.21
C ARG A 111 -7.85 7.10 -10.11
N LYS A 112 -9.18 7.07 -10.13
CA LYS A 112 -10.03 8.28 -9.98
C LYS A 112 -9.81 8.98 -8.63
N GLY A 113 -9.57 8.22 -7.56
CA GLY A 113 -9.29 8.72 -6.23
C GLY A 113 -8.04 9.60 -6.12
N LEU A 114 -7.04 9.43 -7.00
CA LEU A 114 -5.85 10.27 -7.05
C LEU A 114 -6.09 11.58 -7.84
N THR A 115 -6.98 11.54 -8.84
CA THR A 115 -7.30 12.71 -9.67
C THR A 115 -8.33 13.66 -9.05
N GLY A 116 -9.09 13.21 -8.04
CA GLY A 116 -10.22 13.95 -7.46
C GLY A 116 -9.92 14.80 -6.22
N ARG A 117 -8.70 14.75 -5.66
CA ARG A 117 -8.30 15.60 -4.53
C ARG A 117 -7.47 16.78 -5.04
N ARG A 118 -8.16 17.88 -5.35
CA ARG A 118 -7.56 19.22 -5.49
C ARG A 118 -7.87 20.04 -4.25
#